data_AF-A0A973GH06-F1
#
_entry.id   AF-A0A973GH06-F1
#
_cell.length_a   1.000
_cell.length_b   1.000
_cell.length_c   1.000
_cell.angle_alpha   90.00
_cell.angle_beta   90.00
_cell.angle_gamma   90.00
#
_symmetry.space_group_name_H-M   'P 1'
#
loop_
_entity.id
_entity.type
_entity.pdbx_description
1 polymer ?
#
loop_
_entity_poly.entity_id
_entity_poly.type
_entity_poly.pdbx_seq_one_letter_code
_entity_poly.pdbx_strand_id
1 'polypeptide(L)'
;MKATNFDLQSYFSRTGFHGSASADFATLKSLMRSQLFSVPFENLDVQAGKVVSLVPEEIFEKIVGRGRGGYCYEVNGLFAMALEALGFTFQLVAARPMTYPVRRPKTHMAIVVTLGHEQWLCDLGFGSFGIREPLNLRWLDREIRQDFDAFRLTMVSERDYLLQSLADGVSKNLYEFNLSPQEWVDFEPANYLNSTHPDSIFVQNLMVVLQTESGKKVLTTYQFKSVSEGRTVETRISQEQIVSLLQQEFFLQA
;
A
#
# COMPACT_ATOMS: atom_id res chain seq x y z
N MET A 1 -5.88 -11.79 10.14
CA MET A 1 -6.89 -11.32 9.16
C MET A 1 -7.34 -12.54 8.37
N LYS A 2 -8.59 -12.99 8.51
CA LYS A 2 -9.09 -14.22 7.86
C LYS A 2 -10.39 -13.91 7.13
N ALA A 3 -10.50 -14.34 5.88
CA ALA A 3 -11.76 -14.34 5.15
C ALA A 3 -12.11 -15.79 4.79
N THR A 4 -13.35 -16.17 5.01
CA THR A 4 -13.86 -17.52 4.71
C THR A 4 -13.91 -17.82 3.21
N ASN A 5 -14.01 -16.79 2.37
CA ASN A 5 -13.97 -16.86 0.91
C ASN A 5 -12.57 -16.67 0.32
N PHE A 6 -11.52 -16.50 1.15
CA PHE A 6 -10.17 -16.29 0.63
C PHE A 6 -9.68 -17.57 -0.06
N ASP A 7 -9.35 -17.42 -1.35
CA ASP A 7 -8.73 -18.47 -2.15
C ASP A 7 -7.36 -18.01 -2.66
N LEU A 8 -6.32 -18.75 -2.25
CA LEU A 8 -4.93 -18.39 -2.54
C LEU A 8 -4.62 -18.42 -4.05
N GLN A 9 -5.24 -19.32 -4.81
CA GLN A 9 -5.02 -19.42 -6.26
C GLN A 9 -5.66 -18.26 -7.02
N SER A 10 -6.85 -17.85 -6.60
CA SER A 10 -7.53 -16.67 -7.13
C SER A 10 -6.73 -15.39 -6.82
N TYR A 11 -6.15 -15.30 -5.62
CA TYR A 11 -5.21 -14.23 -5.27
C TYR A 11 -3.95 -14.25 -6.15
N PHE A 12 -3.32 -15.41 -6.37
CA PHE A 12 -2.17 -15.53 -7.28
C PHE A 12 -2.52 -15.12 -8.72
N SER A 13 -3.69 -15.56 -9.20
CA SER A 13 -4.19 -15.19 -10.52
C SER A 13 -4.41 -13.69 -10.64
N ARG A 14 -5.03 -13.06 -9.63
CA ARG A 14 -5.26 -11.60 -9.59
C ARG A 14 -3.96 -10.81 -9.58
N THR A 15 -2.94 -11.33 -8.89
CA THR A 15 -1.67 -10.63 -8.70
C THR A 15 -0.61 -10.97 -9.74
N GLY A 16 -0.87 -11.94 -10.62
CA GLY A 16 0.12 -12.46 -11.56
C GLY A 16 1.30 -13.15 -10.87
N PHE A 17 1.10 -13.69 -9.66
CA PHE A 17 2.13 -14.49 -9.00
C PHE A 17 2.21 -15.86 -9.67
N HIS A 18 3.44 -16.28 -9.99
CA HIS A 18 3.74 -17.56 -10.60
C HIS A 18 4.78 -18.33 -9.79
N GLY A 19 4.55 -19.62 -9.58
CA GLY A 19 5.49 -20.52 -8.91
C GLY A 19 4.95 -21.10 -7.60
N SER A 20 5.82 -21.84 -6.92
CA SER A 20 5.54 -22.38 -5.59
C SER A 20 5.72 -21.29 -4.52
N ALA A 21 4.81 -21.23 -3.56
CA ALA A 21 4.87 -20.30 -2.44
C ALA A 21 5.12 -21.05 -1.13
N SER A 22 6.06 -20.54 -0.33
CA SER A 22 6.36 -21.00 1.02
C SER A 22 6.56 -19.82 1.97
N ALA A 23 6.53 -20.04 3.28
CA ALA A 23 6.77 -19.01 4.28
C ALA A 23 8.25 -18.57 4.37
N ASP A 24 8.80 -18.04 3.28
CA ASP A 24 10.18 -17.60 3.15
C ASP A 24 10.31 -16.19 2.55
N PHE A 25 11.53 -15.65 2.59
CA PHE A 25 11.81 -14.30 2.12
C PHE A 25 11.60 -14.14 0.61
N ALA A 26 11.94 -15.15 -0.19
CA ALA A 26 11.81 -15.09 -1.64
C ALA A 26 10.34 -14.96 -2.05
N THR A 27 9.47 -15.78 -1.44
CA THR A 27 8.02 -15.72 -1.61
C THR A 27 7.48 -14.38 -1.13
N LEU A 28 7.87 -13.93 0.08
CA LEU A 28 7.41 -12.65 0.63
C LEU A 28 7.71 -11.48 -0.30
N LYS A 29 8.95 -11.39 -0.80
CA LYS A 29 9.38 -10.36 -1.75
C LYS A 29 8.62 -10.46 -3.07
N SER A 30 8.49 -11.66 -3.64
CA SER A 30 7.79 -11.86 -4.91
C SER A 30 6.31 -11.52 -4.82
N LEU A 31 5.61 -11.95 -3.76
CA LEU A 31 4.20 -11.61 -3.54
C LEU A 31 3.98 -10.10 -3.41
N MET A 32 4.86 -9.43 -2.66
CA MET A 32 4.78 -7.98 -2.48
C MET A 32 4.88 -7.25 -3.82
N ARG A 33 5.84 -7.63 -4.67
CA ARG A 33 6.00 -7.06 -6.02
C ARG A 33 4.81 -7.40 -6.92
N SER A 34 4.39 -8.65 -6.97
CA SER A 34 3.26 -9.11 -7.79
C SER A 34 1.98 -8.31 -7.47
N GLN A 35 1.63 -8.16 -6.20
CA GLN A 35 0.45 -7.39 -5.81
C GLN A 35 0.62 -5.89 -6.11
N LEU A 36 1.77 -5.29 -5.80
CA LEU A 36 2.04 -3.87 -6.09
C LEU A 36 1.91 -3.51 -7.58
N PHE A 37 2.25 -4.45 -8.47
CA PHE A 37 2.24 -4.23 -9.92
C PHE A 37 0.91 -4.55 -10.61
N SER A 38 -0.07 -5.06 -9.86
CA SER A 38 -1.33 -5.54 -10.40
C SER A 38 -2.57 -4.99 -9.70
N VAL A 39 -2.47 -4.66 -8.40
CA VAL A 39 -3.56 -4.12 -7.59
C VAL A 39 -3.31 -2.63 -7.34
N PRO A 40 -4.08 -1.72 -7.96
CA PRO A 40 -3.93 -0.30 -7.72
C PRO A 40 -4.27 0.07 -6.27
N PHE A 41 -3.51 0.99 -5.71
CA PHE A 41 -4.01 1.81 -4.61
C PHE A 41 -5.05 2.79 -5.17
N GLU A 42 -6.24 2.86 -4.59
CA GLU A 42 -7.31 3.75 -5.05
C GLU A 42 -8.31 4.12 -3.94
N ASN A 43 -8.98 5.25 -4.08
CA ASN A 43 -10.00 5.74 -3.14
C ASN A 43 -11.36 6.02 -3.81
N LEU A 44 -11.72 5.30 -4.88
CA LEU A 44 -12.94 5.56 -5.65
C LEU A 44 -14.21 5.38 -4.81
N ASP A 45 -14.23 4.41 -3.87
CA ASP A 45 -15.39 4.25 -2.98
C ASP A 45 -15.56 5.46 -2.04
N VAL A 46 -14.45 6.03 -1.54
CA VAL A 46 -14.46 7.25 -0.73
C VAL A 46 -14.96 8.43 -1.58
N GLN A 47 -14.49 8.56 -2.82
CA GLN A 47 -14.96 9.59 -3.75
C GLN A 47 -16.45 9.42 -4.11
N ALA A 48 -16.99 8.20 -4.02
CA ALA A 48 -18.41 7.90 -4.14
C ALA A 48 -19.20 8.09 -2.81
N GLY A 49 -18.57 8.65 -1.76
CA GLY A 49 -19.19 8.91 -0.47
C GLY A 49 -19.41 7.66 0.40
N LYS A 50 -18.72 6.56 0.09
CA LYS A 50 -18.84 5.30 0.85
C LYS A 50 -17.72 5.19 1.88
N VAL A 51 -18.05 4.59 3.01
CA VAL A 51 -17.04 4.10 3.96
C VAL A 51 -16.42 2.85 3.40
N VAL A 52 -15.09 2.79 3.36
CA VAL A 52 -14.38 1.58 2.92
C VAL A 52 -14.65 0.44 3.90
N SER A 53 -14.99 -0.73 3.37
CA SER A 53 -15.25 -1.91 4.18
C SER A 53 -13.98 -2.47 4.79
N LEU A 54 -14.06 -2.83 6.07
CA LEU A 54 -13.04 -3.63 6.75
C LEU A 54 -13.47 -5.10 6.87
N VAL A 55 -14.57 -5.52 6.24
CA VAL A 55 -14.97 -6.94 6.27
C VAL A 55 -14.04 -7.73 5.34
N PRO A 56 -13.31 -8.76 5.84
CA PRO A 56 -12.33 -9.49 5.06
C PRO A 56 -12.90 -10.07 3.75
N GLU A 57 -14.10 -10.64 3.81
CA GLU A 57 -14.79 -11.22 2.67
C GLU A 57 -15.09 -10.19 1.57
N GLU A 58 -15.49 -8.98 1.98
CA GLU A 58 -15.82 -7.89 1.06
C GLU A 58 -14.56 -7.31 0.41
N ILE A 59 -13.45 -7.25 1.14
CA ILE A 59 -12.14 -6.84 0.60
C ILE A 59 -11.67 -7.82 -0.48
N PHE A 60 -11.73 -9.12 -0.19
CA PHE A 60 -11.34 -10.16 -1.16
C PHE A 60 -12.22 -10.11 -2.41
N GLU A 61 -13.54 -10.07 -2.23
CA GLU A 61 -14.50 -9.99 -3.35
C GLU A 61 -14.32 -8.71 -4.17
N LYS A 62 -14.01 -7.58 -3.53
CA LYS A 62 -13.71 -6.32 -4.23
C LYS A 62 -12.45 -6.41 -5.09
N ILE A 63 -11.33 -6.77 -4.48
CA ILE A 63 -10.02 -6.68 -5.15
C ILE A 63 -9.80 -7.86 -6.11
N VAL A 64 -10.13 -9.07 -5.67
CA VAL A 64 -9.91 -10.31 -6.43
C VAL A 64 -11.12 -10.60 -7.32
N GLY A 65 -12.33 -10.65 -6.75
CA GLY A 65 -13.55 -11.00 -7.50
C GLY A 65 -13.92 -9.99 -8.59
N ARG A 66 -13.93 -8.68 -8.23
CA ARG A 66 -14.27 -7.59 -9.17
C ARG A 66 -13.06 -6.91 -9.82
N GLY A 67 -11.84 -7.37 -9.55
CA GLY A 67 -10.62 -6.83 -10.15
C GLY A 67 -10.29 -5.39 -9.74
N ARG A 68 -10.89 -4.85 -8.67
CA ARG A 68 -10.63 -3.48 -8.22
C ARG A 68 -9.32 -3.35 -7.44
N GLY A 69 -9.05 -2.14 -6.96
CA GLY A 69 -8.02 -1.83 -5.98
C GLY A 69 -8.60 -1.57 -4.60
N GLY A 70 -7.89 -0.79 -3.82
CA GLY A 70 -8.37 -0.22 -2.56
C GLY A 70 -7.32 0.70 -1.96
N TYR A 71 -7.59 1.30 -0.81
CA TYR A 71 -6.54 2.04 -0.09
C TYR A 71 -5.87 1.18 1.00
N CYS A 72 -5.10 1.78 1.90
CA CYS A 72 -4.13 1.07 2.74
C CYS A 72 -4.69 -0.13 3.50
N TYR A 73 -5.88 -0.01 4.11
CA TYR A 73 -6.48 -1.11 4.87
C TYR A 73 -6.86 -2.29 3.98
N GLU A 74 -7.43 -2.04 2.80
CA GLU A 74 -7.86 -3.10 1.88
C GLU A 74 -6.66 -3.78 1.22
N VAL A 75 -5.69 -3.01 0.75
CA VAL A 75 -4.51 -3.52 0.05
C VAL A 75 -3.60 -4.30 0.99
N ASN A 76 -3.30 -3.75 2.18
CA ASN A 76 -2.51 -4.49 3.18
C ASN A 76 -3.36 -5.59 3.83
N GLY A 77 -4.68 -5.43 3.96
CA GLY A 77 -5.59 -6.46 4.45
C GLY A 77 -5.60 -7.70 3.54
N LEU A 78 -5.67 -7.52 2.22
CA LEU A 78 -5.55 -8.62 1.25
C LEU A 78 -4.20 -9.32 1.37
N PHE A 79 -3.11 -8.57 1.48
CA PHE A 79 -1.77 -9.14 1.65
C PHE A 79 -1.67 -9.94 2.95
N ALA A 80 -2.24 -9.43 4.05
CA ALA A 80 -2.31 -10.14 5.33
C ALA A 80 -3.08 -11.47 5.24
N MET A 81 -4.15 -11.55 4.44
CA MET A 81 -4.85 -12.82 4.19
C MET A 81 -3.95 -13.82 3.46
N ALA A 82 -3.19 -13.38 2.46
CA ALA A 82 -2.23 -14.23 1.75
C ALA A 82 -1.09 -14.72 2.67
N LEU A 83 -0.56 -13.84 3.53
CA LEU A 83 0.44 -14.19 4.53
C LEU A 83 -0.09 -15.26 5.51
N GLU A 84 -1.30 -15.08 6.02
CA GLU A 84 -1.96 -16.04 6.91
C GLU A 84 -2.14 -17.40 6.22
N ALA A 85 -2.65 -17.42 4.98
CA ALA A 85 -2.88 -18.64 4.21
C ALA A 85 -1.59 -19.43 3.92
N LEU A 86 -0.45 -18.73 3.80
CA LEU A 86 0.87 -19.31 3.60
C LEU A 86 1.61 -19.65 4.91
N GLY A 87 1.03 -19.34 6.06
CA GLY A 87 1.61 -19.63 7.37
C GLY A 87 2.76 -18.70 7.78
N PHE A 88 2.83 -17.48 7.23
CA PHE A 88 3.76 -16.48 7.73
C PHE A 88 3.35 -15.99 9.12
N THR A 89 4.33 -15.80 10.00
CA THR A 89 4.13 -15.06 11.25
C THR A 89 4.22 -13.57 10.97
N PHE A 90 3.17 -12.80 11.29
CA PHE A 90 3.17 -11.36 11.09
C PHE A 90 2.35 -10.64 12.16
N GLN A 91 2.51 -9.32 12.22
CA GLN A 91 1.67 -8.42 13.02
C GLN A 91 1.29 -7.19 12.20
N LEU A 92 0.16 -6.60 12.56
CA LEU A 92 -0.29 -5.33 11.99
C LEU A 92 0.28 -4.18 12.84
N VAL A 93 0.70 -3.11 12.19
CA VAL A 93 1.19 -1.90 12.86
C VAL A 93 0.46 -0.66 12.34
N ALA A 94 0.15 0.25 13.25
CA ALA A 94 -0.42 1.54 12.91
C ALA A 94 0.70 2.57 12.75
N ALA A 95 0.66 3.25 11.61
CA ALA A 95 1.63 4.25 11.21
C ALA A 95 0.98 5.63 11.09
N ARG A 96 1.75 6.67 11.43
CA ARG A 96 1.39 8.07 11.27
C ARG A 96 1.96 8.58 9.95
N PRO A 97 1.12 8.94 8.96
CA PRO A 97 1.59 9.63 7.77
C PRO A 97 2.27 10.95 8.12
N MET A 98 3.48 11.16 7.61
CA MET A 98 4.32 12.34 7.84
C MET A 98 4.43 13.23 6.59
N THR A 99 3.66 12.92 5.54
CA THR A 99 3.58 13.68 4.29
C THR A 99 2.72 14.94 4.40
N TYR A 100 2.02 15.12 5.53
CA TYR A 100 1.18 16.30 5.79
C TYR A 100 2.00 17.41 6.46
N PRO A 101 1.66 18.69 6.21
CA PRO A 101 2.31 19.81 6.90
C PRO A 101 1.99 19.86 8.40
N VAL A 102 0.88 19.25 8.82
CA VAL A 102 0.43 19.19 10.21
C VAL A 102 0.44 17.73 10.68
N ARG A 103 0.84 17.50 11.93
CA ARG A 103 0.86 16.18 12.55
C ARG A 103 -0.56 15.57 12.56
N ARG A 104 -0.68 14.34 12.05
CA ARG A 104 -1.96 13.58 11.99
C ARG A 104 -1.96 12.41 12.98
N PRO A 105 -3.12 11.79 13.26
CA PRO A 105 -3.20 10.53 13.98
C PRO A 105 -2.53 9.38 13.21
N LYS A 106 -2.42 8.20 13.84
CA LYS A 106 -1.98 6.99 13.14
C LYS A 106 -3.13 6.49 12.25
N THR A 107 -3.10 6.87 10.98
CA THR A 107 -4.17 6.57 10.01
C THR A 107 -3.68 5.78 8.80
N HIS A 108 -2.53 5.13 8.93
CA HIS A 108 -2.00 4.18 7.95
C HIS A 108 -1.78 2.83 8.61
N MET A 109 -2.04 1.75 7.87
CA MET A 109 -1.79 0.38 8.29
C MET A 109 -0.60 -0.14 7.50
N ALA A 110 0.37 -0.76 8.18
CA ALA A 110 1.43 -1.55 7.56
C ALA A 110 1.55 -2.92 8.25
N ILE A 111 2.41 -3.79 7.73
CA ILE A 111 2.60 -5.15 8.24
C ILE A 111 4.07 -5.35 8.59
N VAL A 112 4.33 -6.07 9.68
CA VAL A 112 5.67 -6.55 10.03
C VAL A 112 5.66 -8.07 10.04
N VAL A 113 6.40 -8.68 9.12
CA VAL A 113 6.57 -10.13 9.00
C VAL A 113 7.80 -10.57 9.77
N THR A 114 7.68 -11.67 10.51
CA THR A 114 8.80 -12.30 11.24
C THR A 114 9.27 -13.55 10.49
N LEU A 115 10.55 -13.57 10.12
CA LEU A 115 11.21 -14.72 9.50
C LEU A 115 12.46 -15.08 10.32
N GLY A 116 12.44 -16.23 10.99
CA GLY A 116 13.49 -16.59 11.95
C GLY A 116 13.59 -15.54 13.08
N HIS A 117 14.75 -14.87 13.17
CA HIS A 117 15.00 -13.82 14.16
C HIS A 117 14.89 -12.39 13.58
N GLU A 118 14.46 -12.27 12.32
CA GLU A 118 14.39 -10.99 11.62
C GLU A 118 12.95 -10.51 11.44
N GLN A 119 12.78 -9.19 11.43
CA GLN A 119 11.50 -8.53 11.23
C GLN A 119 11.58 -7.63 10.01
N TRP A 120 10.56 -7.74 9.17
CA TRP A 120 10.50 -7.13 7.84
C TRP A 120 9.26 -6.27 7.70
N LEU A 121 9.43 -4.96 7.53
CA LEU A 121 8.36 -4.05 7.17
C LEU A 121 7.89 -4.36 5.76
N CYS A 122 6.61 -4.66 5.63
CA CYS A 122 5.90 -4.87 4.37
C CYS A 122 4.77 -3.84 4.29
N ASP A 123 4.72 -3.09 3.20
CA ASP A 123 3.70 -2.08 3.00
C ASP A 123 3.40 -1.88 1.51
N LEU A 124 2.22 -2.32 1.12
CA LEU A 124 1.72 -2.24 -0.25
C LEU A 124 0.70 -1.10 -0.40
N GLY A 125 0.35 -0.44 0.71
CA GLY A 125 -0.82 0.42 0.83
C GLY A 125 -0.50 1.91 1.00
N PHE A 126 0.76 2.33 0.96
CA PHE A 126 1.11 3.75 1.15
C PHE A 126 0.85 4.66 -0.07
N GLY A 127 0.64 4.06 -1.25
CA GLY A 127 0.40 4.79 -2.50
C GLY A 127 1.69 5.18 -3.22
N SER A 128 1.87 6.48 -3.54
CA SER A 128 2.91 6.95 -4.49
C SER A 128 4.36 6.71 -4.05
N PHE A 129 4.62 6.58 -2.75
CA PHE A 129 5.96 6.39 -2.18
C PHE A 129 6.13 5.04 -1.48
N GLY A 130 5.39 4.01 -1.93
CA GLY A 130 5.47 2.67 -1.34
C GLY A 130 6.83 2.01 -1.55
N ILE A 131 7.31 1.31 -0.53
CA ILE A 131 8.39 0.33 -0.67
C ILE A 131 7.91 -0.82 -1.58
N ARG A 132 8.84 -1.41 -2.35
CA ARG A 132 8.58 -2.47 -3.32
C ARG A 132 9.03 -3.85 -2.83
N GLU A 133 9.80 -3.87 -1.76
CA GLU A 133 10.34 -5.08 -1.15
C GLU A 133 10.30 -4.99 0.37
N PRO A 134 10.29 -6.14 1.07
CA PRO A 134 10.34 -6.14 2.53
C PRO A 134 11.61 -5.45 3.04
N LEU A 135 11.47 -4.55 4.00
CA LEU A 135 12.56 -3.76 4.57
C LEU A 135 12.90 -4.26 5.97
N ASN A 136 14.12 -4.76 6.18
CA ASN A 136 14.54 -5.28 7.48
C ASN A 136 14.65 -4.15 8.51
N LEU A 137 13.98 -4.29 9.66
CA LEU A 137 13.95 -3.26 10.70
C LEU A 137 15.32 -2.97 11.35
N ARG A 138 16.32 -3.82 11.11
CA ARG A 138 17.70 -3.62 11.59
C ARG A 138 18.57 -2.80 10.64
N TRP A 139 18.12 -2.53 9.42
CA TRP A 139 18.88 -1.77 8.42
C TRP A 139 18.72 -0.26 8.65
N LEU A 140 19.10 0.19 9.83
CA LEU A 140 18.94 1.58 10.25
C LEU A 140 20.00 2.50 9.65
N ASP A 141 19.61 3.76 9.43
CA ASP A 141 20.47 4.90 9.12
C ASP A 141 21.38 4.73 7.88
N ARG A 142 20.90 3.93 6.93
CA ARG A 142 21.56 3.67 5.65
C ARG A 142 20.60 3.81 4.48
N GLU A 143 21.16 4.08 3.30
CA GLU A 143 20.41 3.99 2.04
C GLU A 143 20.10 2.53 1.72
N ILE A 144 18.83 2.25 1.44
CA ILE A 144 18.29 0.96 1.02
C ILE A 144 17.67 1.17 -0.36
N ARG A 145 18.33 0.63 -1.39
CA ARG A 145 17.84 0.72 -2.77
C ARG A 145 16.84 -0.39 -3.07
N GLN A 146 15.75 -0.04 -3.72
CA GLN A 146 14.74 -0.94 -4.26
C GLN A 146 14.48 -0.50 -5.70
N ASP A 147 15.10 -1.20 -6.65
CA ASP A 147 15.18 -0.79 -8.06
C ASP A 147 15.79 0.62 -8.21
N PHE A 148 15.00 1.59 -8.69
CA PHE A 148 15.37 3.00 -8.86
C PHE A 148 14.95 3.89 -7.69
N ASP A 149 14.17 3.37 -6.75
CA ASP A 149 13.80 4.08 -5.52
C ASP A 149 14.84 3.81 -4.42
N ALA A 150 15.03 4.79 -3.53
CA ALA A 150 15.93 4.68 -2.40
C ALA A 150 15.21 5.11 -1.12
N PHE A 151 15.37 4.35 -0.05
CA PHE A 151 14.73 4.57 1.23
C PHE A 151 15.75 4.58 2.36
N ARG A 152 15.34 5.12 3.50
CA ARG A 152 16.07 5.00 4.77
C ARG A 152 15.08 4.77 5.90
N LEU A 153 15.42 3.85 6.79
CA LEU A 153 14.74 3.66 8.06
C LEU A 153 15.62 4.23 9.18
N THR A 154 15.04 5.04 10.06
CA THR A 154 15.75 5.64 11.21
C THR A 154 14.89 5.48 12.46
N MET A 155 15.52 5.35 13.63
CA MET A 155 14.82 5.42 14.92
C MET A 155 14.72 6.89 15.37
N VAL A 156 13.51 7.38 15.58
CA VAL A 156 13.25 8.76 16.07
C VAL A 156 12.96 8.81 17.57
N SER A 157 12.76 7.65 18.18
CA SER A 157 12.71 7.42 19.63
C SER A 157 13.23 6.01 19.92
N GLU A 158 13.19 5.55 21.18
CA GLU A 158 13.55 4.17 21.52
C GLU A 158 12.66 3.11 20.85
N ARG A 159 11.47 3.48 20.37
CA ARG A 159 10.46 2.54 19.86
C ARG A 159 9.90 2.91 18.50
N ASP A 160 10.05 4.15 18.07
CA ASP A 160 9.43 4.66 16.86
C ASP A 160 10.44 4.70 15.71
N TYR A 161 10.09 4.01 14.63
CA TYR A 161 10.76 4.02 13.35
C TYR A 161 10.18 5.14 12.48
N LEU A 162 11.02 5.76 11.66
CA LEU A 162 10.65 6.69 10.61
C LEU A 162 11.15 6.14 9.27
N LEU A 163 10.23 5.89 8.34
CA LEU A 163 10.56 5.58 6.96
C LEU A 163 10.68 6.86 6.14
N GLN A 164 11.75 6.98 5.38
CA GLN A 164 12.03 8.11 4.50
C GLN A 164 12.26 7.63 3.06
N SER A 165 11.77 8.40 2.09
CA SER A 165 12.16 8.29 0.68
C SER A 165 13.32 9.25 0.42
N LEU A 166 14.35 8.80 -0.29
CA LEU A 166 15.56 9.58 -0.64
C LEU A 166 15.56 10.06 -2.11
N ALA A 167 14.40 10.08 -2.76
CA ALA A 167 14.24 10.53 -4.14
C ALA A 167 14.74 11.96 -4.39
N ASP A 168 15.34 12.18 -5.57
CA ASP A 168 15.74 13.50 -6.10
C ASP A 168 16.66 14.33 -5.17
N GLY A 169 17.49 13.65 -4.35
CA GLY A 169 18.40 14.31 -3.42
C GLY A 169 17.73 14.97 -2.21
N VAL A 170 16.42 14.76 -2.03
CA VAL A 170 15.64 15.32 -0.91
C VAL A 170 15.04 14.17 -0.09
N SER A 171 15.40 14.10 1.18
CA SER A 171 14.76 13.16 2.11
C SER A 171 13.33 13.61 2.42
N LYS A 172 12.35 12.75 2.15
CA LYS A 172 10.94 12.95 2.49
C LYS A 172 10.51 11.95 3.55
N ASN A 173 9.99 12.46 4.66
CA ASN A 173 9.40 11.64 5.70
C ASN A 173 8.08 11.04 5.20
N LEU A 174 7.99 9.71 5.17
CA LEU A 174 6.79 9.00 4.70
C LEU A 174 5.85 8.75 5.86
N TYR A 175 6.28 7.94 6.83
CA TYR A 175 5.50 7.66 8.02
C TYR A 175 6.35 7.21 9.21
N GLU A 176 5.81 7.44 10.40
CA GLU A 176 6.36 6.99 11.68
C GLU A 176 5.52 5.82 12.22
N PHE A 177 6.13 4.75 12.69
CA PHE A 177 5.43 3.60 13.27
C PHE A 177 6.23 2.96 14.40
N ASN A 178 5.58 2.12 15.19
CA ASN A 178 6.25 1.27 16.17
C ASN A 178 5.62 -0.12 16.19
N LEU A 179 6.21 -1.03 16.97
CA LEU A 179 5.80 -2.43 17.04
C LEU A 179 4.73 -2.68 18.11
N SER A 180 3.94 -1.66 18.47
CA SER A 180 2.76 -1.89 19.31
C SER A 180 1.77 -2.71 18.47
N PRO A 181 1.35 -3.90 18.95
CA PRO A 181 0.45 -4.75 18.19
C PRO A 181 -0.86 -4.03 17.95
N GLN A 182 -1.42 -4.17 16.75
CA GLN A 182 -2.75 -3.69 16.39
C GLN A 182 -3.60 -4.88 15.98
N GLU A 183 -4.84 -4.90 16.46
CA GLU A 183 -5.88 -5.78 15.96
C GLU A 183 -6.53 -5.17 14.73
N TRP A 184 -7.19 -5.99 13.93
CA TRP A 184 -7.86 -5.51 12.73
C TRP A 184 -8.94 -4.46 13.04
N VAL A 185 -9.65 -4.62 14.16
CA VAL A 185 -10.68 -3.69 14.65
C VAL A 185 -10.12 -2.31 15.01
N ASP A 186 -8.84 -2.21 15.40
CA ASP A 186 -8.21 -0.94 15.78
C ASP A 186 -8.14 0.05 14.61
N PHE A 187 -8.26 -0.44 13.38
CA PHE A 187 -8.27 0.40 12.19
C PHE A 187 -9.65 0.99 11.87
N GLU A 188 -10.75 0.57 12.53
CA GLU A 188 -12.09 1.12 12.28
C GLU A 188 -12.18 2.65 12.44
N PRO A 189 -11.69 3.26 13.54
CA PRO A 189 -11.77 4.71 13.71
C PRO A 189 -10.94 5.47 12.66
N ALA A 190 -9.76 4.95 12.33
CA ALA A 190 -8.87 5.55 11.35
C ALA A 190 -9.41 5.41 9.92
N ASN A 191 -10.05 4.28 9.61
CA ASN A 191 -10.77 4.02 8.37
C ASN A 191 -11.95 4.96 8.20
N TYR A 192 -12.77 5.13 9.24
CA TYR A 192 -13.88 6.06 9.23
C TYR A 192 -13.41 7.50 9.02
N LEU A 193 -12.37 7.94 9.75
CA LEU A 193 -11.77 9.27 9.57
C LEU A 193 -11.28 9.47 8.12
N ASN A 194 -10.49 8.52 7.59
CA ASN A 194 -9.97 8.62 6.23
C ASN A 194 -11.09 8.61 5.17
N SER A 195 -12.17 7.88 5.40
CA SER A 195 -13.29 7.74 4.45
C SER A 195 -14.33 8.87 4.50
N THR A 196 -14.43 9.62 5.60
CA THR A 196 -15.57 10.52 5.81
C THR A 196 -15.21 11.94 6.23
N HIS A 197 -14.05 12.13 6.88
CA HIS A 197 -13.72 13.44 7.44
C HIS A 197 -13.46 14.44 6.30
N PRO A 198 -14.06 15.65 6.33
CA PRO A 198 -13.95 16.61 5.23
C PRO A 198 -12.51 17.07 4.97
N ASP A 199 -11.64 17.02 5.99
CA ASP A 199 -10.20 17.33 5.86
C ASP A 199 -9.31 16.13 5.48
N SER A 200 -9.91 14.96 5.22
CA SER A 200 -9.18 13.81 4.70
C SER A 200 -8.81 14.07 3.23
N ILE A 201 -7.54 13.85 2.87
CA ILE A 201 -7.10 13.97 1.47
C ILE A 201 -7.87 13.02 0.56
N PHE A 202 -8.29 11.86 1.09
CA PHE A 202 -9.02 10.83 0.35
C PHE A 202 -10.48 11.23 0.10
N VAL A 203 -11.03 12.14 0.90
CA VAL A 203 -12.36 12.74 0.66
C VAL A 203 -12.24 13.90 -0.32
N GLN A 204 -11.20 14.72 -0.18
CA GLN A 204 -11.01 15.93 -0.99
C GLN A 204 -10.50 15.65 -2.41
N ASN A 205 -9.75 14.57 -2.63
CA ASN A 205 -9.07 14.33 -3.89
C ASN A 205 -9.17 12.87 -4.33
N LEU A 206 -9.37 12.67 -5.63
CA LEU A 206 -9.13 11.39 -6.26
C LEU A 206 -7.63 11.07 -6.19
N MET A 207 -7.31 9.82 -5.86
CA MET A 207 -5.95 9.32 -5.81
C MET A 207 -5.93 7.86 -6.23
N VAL A 208 -5.33 7.57 -7.38
CA VAL A 208 -5.09 6.22 -7.88
C VAL A 208 -3.62 6.06 -8.21
N VAL A 209 -3.01 5.01 -7.69
CA VAL A 209 -1.59 4.71 -7.89
C VAL A 209 -1.43 3.25 -8.26
N LEU A 210 -0.66 2.99 -9.31
CA LEU A 210 -0.22 1.65 -9.66
C LEU A 210 1.30 1.67 -9.79
N GLN A 211 1.99 0.87 -8.97
CA GLN A 211 3.42 0.67 -9.16
C GLN A 211 3.61 -0.19 -10.41
N THR A 212 4.72 0.00 -11.12
CA THR A 212 5.12 -0.84 -12.26
C THR A 212 6.56 -1.26 -12.07
N GLU A 213 7.01 -2.26 -12.82
CA GLU A 213 8.40 -2.73 -12.75
C GLU A 213 9.43 -1.60 -12.96
N SER A 214 9.13 -0.66 -13.86
CA SER A 214 10.02 0.43 -14.27
C SER A 214 9.71 1.78 -13.61
N GLY A 215 8.64 1.87 -12.80
CA GLY A 215 8.17 3.14 -12.27
C GLY A 215 6.79 3.07 -11.63
N LYS A 216 5.93 4.04 -11.93
CA LYS A 216 4.58 4.11 -11.38
C LYS A 216 3.68 5.00 -12.21
N LYS A 217 2.39 4.73 -12.16
CA LYS A 217 1.34 5.58 -12.68
C LYS A 217 0.57 6.18 -11.52
N VAL A 218 0.26 7.47 -11.61
CA VAL A 218 -0.49 8.22 -10.59
C VAL A 218 -1.55 9.05 -11.29
N LEU A 219 -2.78 8.90 -10.86
CA LEU A 219 -3.93 9.69 -11.29
C LEU A 219 -4.49 10.42 -10.08
N THR A 220 -4.63 11.73 -10.21
CA THR A 220 -5.29 12.60 -9.23
C THR A 220 -6.48 13.31 -9.87
N THR A 221 -7.21 14.11 -9.10
CA THR A 221 -8.36 14.89 -9.59
C THR A 221 -8.05 15.74 -10.84
N TYR A 222 -6.80 16.20 -11.01
CA TYR A 222 -6.44 17.18 -12.05
C TYR A 222 -5.30 16.74 -12.95
N GLN A 223 -4.68 15.58 -12.67
CA GLN A 223 -3.42 15.23 -13.29
C GLN A 223 -3.25 13.72 -13.43
N PHE A 224 -2.69 13.31 -14.57
CA PHE A 224 -2.08 12.01 -14.76
C PHE A 224 -0.56 12.14 -14.82
N LYS A 225 0.15 11.26 -14.13
CA LYS A 225 1.60 11.19 -14.10
C LYS A 225 2.04 9.75 -14.33
N SER A 226 2.95 9.55 -15.27
CA SER A 226 3.63 8.28 -15.50
C SER A 226 5.12 8.47 -15.30
N VAL A 227 5.70 7.65 -14.44
CA VAL A 227 7.15 7.54 -14.25
C VAL A 227 7.55 6.18 -14.79
N SER A 228 8.55 6.13 -15.67
CA SER A 228 9.11 4.89 -16.20
C SER A 228 10.55 5.12 -16.64
N GLU A 229 11.48 4.26 -16.24
CA GLU A 229 12.89 4.28 -16.69
C GLU A 229 13.56 5.66 -16.51
N GLY A 230 13.31 6.32 -15.37
CA GLY A 230 13.87 7.64 -15.06
C GLY A 230 13.23 8.81 -15.84
N ARG A 231 12.23 8.55 -16.70
CA ARG A 231 11.43 9.59 -17.35
C ARG A 231 10.13 9.81 -16.61
N THR A 232 9.77 11.08 -16.46
CA THR A 232 8.46 11.50 -15.93
C THR A 232 7.68 12.20 -17.03
N VAL A 233 6.49 11.68 -17.33
CA VAL A 233 5.49 12.33 -18.18
C VAL A 233 4.34 12.77 -17.29
N GLU A 234 3.95 14.03 -17.42
CA GLU A 234 2.92 14.65 -16.60
C GLU A 234 1.94 15.39 -17.50
N THR A 235 0.65 15.19 -17.28
CA THR A 235 -0.41 15.78 -18.10
C THR A 235 -1.56 16.22 -17.21
N ARG A 236 -2.00 17.47 -17.38
CA ARG A 236 -3.25 17.94 -16.78
C ARG A 236 -4.42 17.29 -17.49
N ILE A 237 -5.43 16.89 -16.74
CA ILE A 237 -6.59 16.20 -17.28
C ILE A 237 -7.88 16.90 -16.87
N SER A 238 -8.93 16.71 -17.67
CA SER A 238 -10.31 17.05 -17.30
C SER A 238 -10.99 15.87 -16.59
N GLN A 239 -12.13 16.13 -15.95
CA GLN A 239 -12.93 15.08 -15.31
C GLN A 239 -13.42 14.02 -16.30
N GLU A 240 -13.72 14.42 -17.55
CA GLU A 240 -14.18 13.51 -18.61
C GLU A 240 -13.13 12.45 -18.98
N GLN A 241 -11.84 12.73 -18.76
CA GLN A 241 -10.74 11.80 -19.06
C GLN A 241 -10.49 10.78 -17.95
N ILE A 242 -11.05 10.98 -16.74
CA ILE A 242 -10.77 10.12 -15.58
C ILE A 242 -11.21 8.68 -15.85
N VAL A 243 -12.44 8.48 -16.35
CA VAL A 243 -12.98 7.13 -16.60
C VAL A 243 -12.14 6.37 -17.61
N SER A 244 -11.75 7.02 -18.72
CA SER A 244 -10.90 6.37 -19.73
C SER A 244 -9.51 6.03 -19.18
N LEU A 245 -8.93 6.91 -18.35
CA LEU A 245 -7.62 6.67 -17.73
C LEU A 245 -7.68 5.53 -16.70
N LEU A 246 -8.73 5.46 -15.87
CA LEU A 246 -8.93 4.35 -14.93
C LEU A 246 -8.93 3.01 -15.66
N GLN A 247 -9.62 2.92 -16.79
CA GLN A 247 -9.70 1.69 -17.58
C GLN A 247 -8.37 1.36 -18.28
N GLN A 248 -7.80 2.34 -18.99
CA GLN A 248 -6.63 2.13 -19.85
C GLN A 248 -5.33 1.95 -19.05
N GLU A 249 -5.16 2.73 -17.98
CA GLU A 249 -3.88 2.84 -17.29
C GLU A 249 -3.81 2.03 -16.00
N PHE A 250 -4.96 1.77 -15.37
CA PHE A 250 -5.07 1.11 -14.06
C PHE A 250 -5.93 -0.15 -14.08
N PHE A 251 -6.53 -0.51 -15.22
CA PHE A 251 -7.41 -1.67 -15.38
C PHE A 251 -8.62 -1.66 -14.43
N LEU A 252 -9.08 -0.47 -14.02
CA LEU A 252 -10.22 -0.29 -13.14
C LEU A 252 -11.47 0.05 -13.96
N GLN A 253 -12.57 -0.64 -13.67
CA GLN A 253 -13.90 -0.21 -14.13
C GLN A 253 -14.43 0.84 -13.14
N ALA A 254 -14.86 1.98 -13.69
CA ALA A 254 -15.47 3.07 -12.93
C ALA A 254 -16.91 2.73 -12.51
#